data_AF-A0A9X1MFP3-F1
#
_entry.id   AF-A0A9X1MFP3-F1
#
_cell.length_a   1.000
_cell.length_b   1.000
_cell.length_c   1.000
_cell.angle_alpha   90.00
_cell.angle_beta   90.00
_cell.angle_gamma   90.00
#
_symmetry.space_group_name_H-M   'P 1'
#
loop_
_entity.id
_entity.type
_entity.pdbx_description
1 polymer ?
#
loop_
_entity_poly.entity_id
_entity_poly.type
_entity_poly.pdbx_seq_one_letter_code
_entity_poly.pdbx_strand_id
1 'polypeptide(L)'
;MPELSNEALQELGASGLTAEEWSSFNWMRFSLTAPDHSWAGSSCGCPDVACAGKHHASGTTCSCLARGIANYKSVLRGLQALRS
;
A
#
# COMPACT_ATOMS: atom_id res chain seq x y z
N MET A 1 4.16 4.19 -13.80
CA MET A 1 3.31 3.81 -12.66
C MET A 1 3.89 2.54 -12.03
N PRO A 2 3.78 2.33 -10.71
CA PRO A 2 4.30 1.12 -10.09
C PRO A 2 3.58 -0.12 -10.64
N GLU A 3 4.34 -1.15 -10.99
CA GLU A 3 3.82 -2.45 -11.43
C GLU A 3 3.48 -3.32 -10.21
N LEU A 4 2.28 -3.13 -9.67
CA LEU A 4 1.74 -4.02 -8.64
C LEU A 4 1.57 -5.42 -9.20
N SER A 5 2.05 -6.43 -8.47
CA SER A 5 1.81 -7.84 -8.79
C SER A 5 0.33 -8.17 -8.81
N ASN A 6 -0.03 -9.23 -9.54
CA ASN A 6 -1.41 -9.73 -9.62
C ASN A 6 -1.99 -10.07 -8.24
N GLU A 7 -1.16 -10.59 -7.34
CA GLU A 7 -1.55 -10.91 -5.96
C GLU A 7 -1.89 -9.63 -5.19
N ALA A 8 -1.06 -8.58 -5.32
CA ALA A 8 -1.34 -7.29 -4.71
C ALA A 8 -2.62 -6.66 -5.28
N LEU A 9 -2.84 -6.77 -6.60
CA LEU A 9 -4.05 -6.29 -7.26
C LEU A 9 -5.31 -7.02 -6.74
N GLN A 10 -5.24 -8.35 -6.58
CA GLN A 10 -6.34 -9.13 -6.03
C GLN A 10 -6.67 -8.73 -4.58
N GLU A 11 -5.66 -8.53 -3.75
CA GLU A 11 -5.86 -8.17 -2.34
C GLU A 11 -6.41 -6.74 -2.16
N LEU A 12 -5.96 -5.81 -3.00
CA LEU A 12 -6.54 -4.47 -3.10
C LEU A 12 -8.00 -4.53 -3.57
N GLY A 13 -8.28 -5.30 -4.61
CA GLY A 13 -9.63 -5.51 -5.15
C GLY A 13 -10.58 -6.10 -4.11
N ALA A 14 -10.15 -7.14 -3.38
CA ALA A 14 -10.91 -7.72 -2.27
C ALA A 14 -11.20 -6.70 -1.14
N SER A 15 -10.40 -5.64 -1.07
CA SER A 15 -10.55 -4.55 -0.12
C SER A 15 -11.36 -3.36 -0.65
N GLY A 16 -11.78 -3.38 -1.91
CA GLY A 16 -12.48 -2.27 -2.56
C GLY A 16 -11.57 -1.09 -2.91
N LEU A 17 -10.26 -1.32 -3.06
CA LEU A 17 -9.29 -0.32 -3.46
C LEU A 17 -8.80 -0.60 -4.88
N THR A 18 -8.62 0.46 -5.65
CA THR A 18 -7.93 0.38 -6.94
C THR A 18 -6.42 0.48 -6.76
N ALA A 19 -5.67 -0.06 -7.72
CA ALA A 19 -4.23 0.10 -7.82
C ALA A 19 -3.81 1.59 -7.83
N GLU A 20 -4.59 2.44 -8.49
CA GLU A 20 -4.33 3.87 -8.63
C GLU A 20 -4.53 4.62 -7.32
N GLU A 21 -5.65 4.39 -6.62
CA GLU A 21 -5.90 4.98 -5.30
C GLU A 21 -4.80 4.59 -4.30
N TRP A 22 -4.45 3.30 -4.29
CA TRP A 22 -3.42 2.77 -3.41
C TRP A 22 -2.04 3.36 -3.71
N SER A 23 -1.68 3.40 -5.00
CA SER A 23 -0.39 3.93 -5.43
C SER A 23 -0.28 5.42 -5.17
N SER A 24 -1.33 6.19 -5.46
CA SER A 24 -1.35 7.64 -5.24
C SER A 24 -1.20 8.00 -3.77
N PHE A 25 -1.92 7.29 -2.90
CA PHE A 25 -1.80 7.48 -1.45
C PHE A 25 -0.38 7.19 -0.96
N ASN A 26 0.21 6.07 -1.37
CA ASN A 26 1.54 5.69 -0.91
C ASN A 26 2.63 6.58 -1.51
N TRP A 27 2.55 6.95 -2.79
CA TRP A 27 3.45 7.94 -3.38
C TRP A 27 3.44 9.27 -2.64
N MET A 28 2.25 9.79 -2.30
CA MET A 28 2.13 11.03 -1.51
C MET A 28 2.66 10.87 -0.09
N ARG A 29 2.40 9.73 0.57
CA ARG A 29 2.92 9.46 1.91
C ARG A 29 4.45 9.40 1.90
N PHE A 30 5.04 8.73 0.93
CA PHE A 30 6.49 8.53 0.85
C PHE A 30 7.24 9.75 0.32
N SER A 31 6.66 10.54 -0.57
CA SER A 31 7.24 11.83 -0.96
C SER A 31 7.40 12.80 0.20
N LEU A 32 6.65 12.59 1.29
CA LEU A 32 6.72 13.37 2.52
C LEU A 32 7.58 12.75 3.63
N THR A 33 7.94 11.46 3.54
CA THR A 33 8.50 10.72 4.69
C THR A 33 9.72 9.85 4.38
N ALA A 34 9.95 9.45 3.13
CA ALA A 34 11.12 8.66 2.75
C ALA A 34 12.32 9.56 2.42
N PRO A 35 13.56 9.20 2.81
CA PRO A 35 14.76 9.97 2.49
C PRO A 35 15.01 10.15 0.98
N ASP A 36 14.56 9.20 0.18
CA ASP A 36 14.69 9.18 -1.29
C ASP A 36 13.39 9.57 -2.01
N HIS A 37 12.35 9.95 -1.25
CA HIS A 37 11.00 10.25 -1.74
C HIS A 37 10.40 9.15 -2.63
N SER A 38 10.84 7.90 -2.47
CA SER A 38 10.46 6.80 -3.36
C SER A 38 9.69 5.71 -2.61
N TRP A 39 8.76 5.06 -3.33
CA TRP A 39 8.03 3.91 -2.83
C TRP A 39 8.56 2.62 -3.46
N ALA A 40 9.42 1.91 -2.74
CA ALA A 40 10.05 0.66 -3.20
C ALA A 40 9.14 -0.59 -3.12
N GLY A 41 7.96 -0.46 -2.49
CA GLY A 41 6.99 -1.54 -2.34
C GLY A 41 6.07 -1.73 -3.54
N SER A 42 6.42 -1.16 -4.71
CA SER A 42 5.59 -1.14 -5.91
C SER A 42 5.20 -2.52 -6.44
N SER A 43 6.02 -3.55 -6.23
CA SER A 43 5.73 -4.92 -6.68
C SER A 43 4.78 -5.68 -5.75
N CYS A 44 4.93 -5.51 -4.44
CA CYS A 44 4.15 -6.22 -3.42
C CYS A 44 3.05 -5.36 -2.77
N GLY A 45 2.93 -4.10 -3.18
CA GLY A 45 2.00 -3.11 -2.63
C GLY A 45 2.30 -2.67 -1.19
N CYS A 46 3.44 -3.07 -0.62
CA CYS A 46 3.72 -2.83 0.79
C CYS A 46 4.09 -1.36 1.09
N PRO A 47 3.41 -0.69 2.04
CA PRO A 47 3.70 0.71 2.39
C PRO A 47 4.85 0.84 3.39
N ASP A 48 5.75 -0.13 3.44
CA ASP A 48 6.91 -0.14 4.34
C ASP A 48 8.18 -0.11 3.48
N VAL A 49 9.03 0.91 3.67
CA VAL A 49 10.30 1.05 2.95
C VAL A 49 11.28 -0.08 3.25
N ALA A 50 11.18 -0.71 4.42
CA ALA A 50 11.96 -1.91 4.72
C ALA A 50 11.49 -3.12 3.91
N CYS A 51 10.27 -3.06 3.36
CA CYS A 51 9.72 -4.06 2.46
C CYS A 51 9.99 -3.67 1.00
N ALA A 52 11.17 -4.00 0.51
CA ALA A 52 11.51 -3.93 -0.92
C ALA A 52 11.26 -5.29 -1.61
N GLY A 53 10.13 -5.94 -1.35
CA GLY A 53 9.85 -7.31 -1.83
C GLY A 53 10.80 -8.38 -1.26
N LYS A 54 11.53 -8.08 -0.18
CA LYS A 54 12.61 -8.94 0.37
C LYS A 54 12.18 -9.93 1.45
N HIS A 55 10.97 -9.81 1.99
CA HIS A 55 10.59 -10.50 3.24
C HIS A 55 9.55 -11.62 3.10
N HIS A 56 9.01 -11.85 1.91
CA HIS A 56 8.04 -12.92 1.68
C HIS A 56 8.64 -13.95 0.73
N ALA A 57 8.35 -15.23 0.97
CA ALA A 57 8.74 -16.27 0.05
C ALA A 57 8.04 -16.04 -1.30
N SER A 58 8.71 -16.39 -2.40
CA SER A 58 8.09 -16.34 -3.72
C SER A 58 6.78 -17.13 -3.71
N GLY A 59 5.69 -16.54 -4.22
CA GLY A 59 4.35 -17.13 -4.22
C GLY A 59 3.54 -16.98 -2.92
N THR A 60 4.05 -16.25 -1.92
CA THR A 60 3.29 -15.92 -0.70
C THR A 60 2.78 -14.49 -0.71
N THR A 61 1.57 -14.29 -0.20
CA THR A 61 0.96 -12.96 -0.05
C THR A 61 1.73 -12.11 0.96
N CYS A 62 1.86 -10.82 0.65
CA CYS A 62 2.56 -9.88 1.52
C CYS A 62 1.67 -9.49 2.71
N SER A 63 1.92 -10.02 3.90
CA SER A 63 1.15 -9.69 5.11
C SER A 63 1.19 -8.21 5.50
N CYS A 64 2.20 -7.47 5.01
CA CYS A 64 2.31 -6.03 5.20
C CYS A 64 1.33 -5.24 4.32
N LEU A 65 0.91 -5.78 3.16
CA LEU A 65 -0.12 -5.18 2.32
C LEU A 65 -1.46 -5.17 3.06
N ALA A 66 -1.92 -6.32 3.57
CA ALA A 66 -3.13 -6.44 4.40
C ALA A 66 -3.15 -5.41 5.54
N ARG A 67 -2.05 -5.33 6.30
CA ARG A 67 -1.90 -4.41 7.43
C ARG A 67 -1.95 -2.95 6.97
N GLY A 68 -1.28 -2.64 5.86
CA GLY A 68 -1.32 -1.33 5.23
C GLY A 68 -2.73 -0.91 4.86
N ILE A 69 -3.48 -1.79 4.19
CA ILE A 69 -4.86 -1.55 3.78
C ILE A 69 -5.76 -1.28 4.99
N ALA A 70 -5.62 -2.09 6.05
CA ALA A 70 -6.37 -1.90 7.29
C ALA A 70 -6.10 -0.51 7.91
N ASN A 71 -4.84 -0.08 7.92
CA ASN A 71 -4.47 1.25 8.40
C ASN A 71 -5.05 2.37 7.52
N TYR A 72 -4.96 2.25 6.20
CA TYR A 72 -5.56 3.20 5.26
C TYR A 72 -7.06 3.38 5.49
N LYS A 73 -7.80 2.26 5.61
CA LYS A 73 -9.24 2.28 5.93
C LYS A 73 -9.52 2.93 7.29
N SER A 74 -8.66 2.73 8.27
CA SER A 74 -8.78 3.40 9.58
C SER A 74 -8.62 4.92 9.45
N VAL A 75 -7.63 5.38 8.70
CA VAL A 75 -7.39 6.81 8.47
C VAL A 75 -8.55 7.45 7.71
N LEU A 76 -9.03 6.81 6.62
CA LEU A 76 -10.17 7.31 5.86
C LEU A 76 -11.43 7.46 6.72
N ARG A 77 -11.75 6.45 7.53
CA ARG A 77 -12.91 6.51 8.43
C ARG A 77 -12.78 7.62 9.46
N GLY A 78 -11.58 7.81 10.02
CA GLY A 78 -11.30 8.93 10.92
C GLY A 78 -11.50 10.30 10.25
N LEU A 79 -11.01 10.47 9.02
CA LEU A 79 -11.19 11.70 8.24
C LEU A 79 -12.66 11.98 7.89
N GLN A 80 -13.44 10.94 7.59
CA GLN A 80 -14.88 11.06 7.34
C GLN A 80 -15.65 11.47 8.60
N ALA A 81 -15.32 10.88 9.75
CA ALA A 81 -15.93 11.22 11.04
C ALA A 81 -15.66 12.67 11.46
N LEU A 82 -14.49 13.23 11.13
CA LEU A 82 -14.14 14.63 11.41
C LEU A 82 -14.87 15.65 10.52
N ARG A 83 -15.53 15.20 9.45
CA ARG A 83 -16.30 16.04 8.51
C ARG A 83 -17.81 15.95 8.72
N SER A 84 -18.25 15.18 9.73
CA SER A 84 -19.65 14.97 10.13
C SER A 84 -20.01 15.91 11.27
#